data_AF-A0A101E7T1-F1
#
_entry.id   AF-A0A101E7T1-F1
#
_cell.length_a   1.000
_cell.length_b   1.000
_cell.length_c   1.000
_cell.angle_alpha   90.00
_cell.angle_beta   90.00
_cell.angle_gamma   90.00
#
_symmetry.space_group_name_H-M   'P 1'
#
loop_
_entity.id
_entity.type
_entity.pdbx_description
1 polymer ?
#
loop_
_entity_poly.entity_id
_entity_poly.type
_entity_poly.pdbx_seq_one_letter_code
_entity_poly.pdbx_strand_id
1 'polypeptide(L)'
;MEKGRNFRNTASFGKRQEYVVIAELLRRGFDVYQTLVDDQGIDCIIRQERGGELRYLDIQIKARSKECSSKDVGRFAAMNIIDPRPNYFFIFYSEQTNTYWVVPSEDLVKLAYRNKTGKKRVDTASISAMLEQMAQ
;
A
#
# COMPACT_ATOMS: atom_id res chain seq x y z
N MET A 1 -32.72 4.15 8.82
CA MET A 1 -32.00 3.63 10.01
C MET A 1 -30.60 3.24 9.58
N GLU A 2 -29.61 4.07 9.88
CA GLU A 2 -28.21 3.84 9.51
C GLU A 2 -27.58 2.93 10.58
N LYS A 3 -27.29 1.66 10.25
CA LYS A 3 -26.58 0.75 11.15
C LYS A 3 -25.15 1.27 11.31
N GLY A 4 -24.86 1.91 12.44
CA GLY A 4 -23.51 2.31 12.81
C GLY A 4 -22.56 1.12 12.70
N ARG A 5 -21.51 1.23 11.86
CA ARG A 5 -20.50 0.18 11.74
C ARG A 5 -19.71 0.12 13.04
N ASN A 6 -19.82 -0.99 13.77
CA ASN A 6 -19.03 -1.25 14.97
C ASN A 6 -17.53 -1.16 14.64
N PHE A 7 -16.75 -0.44 15.46
CA PHE A 7 -15.31 -0.21 15.29
C PHE A 7 -14.50 -1.51 15.09
N ARG A 8 -14.88 -2.59 15.79
CA ARG A 8 -14.27 -3.92 15.61
C ARG A 8 -14.39 -4.45 14.17
N ASN A 9 -15.49 -4.16 13.48
CA ASN A 9 -15.71 -4.63 12.11
C ASN A 9 -14.86 -3.85 11.11
N THR A 10 -14.60 -2.56 11.35
CA THR A 10 -13.78 -1.72 10.46
C THR A 10 -12.28 -1.94 10.67
N ALA A 11 -11.82 -2.04 11.93
CA ALA A 11 -10.42 -2.34 12.23
C ALA A 11 -10.00 -3.73 11.72
N SER A 12 -10.85 -4.74 11.95
CA SER A 12 -10.60 -6.09 11.42
C SER A 12 -10.63 -6.15 9.89
N PHE A 13 -11.39 -5.27 9.23
CA PHE A 13 -11.44 -5.22 7.77
C PHE A 13 -10.15 -4.67 7.16
N GLY A 14 -9.62 -3.56 7.68
CA GLY A 14 -8.33 -3.02 7.22
C GLY A 14 -7.22 -4.07 7.31
N LYS A 15 -7.13 -4.73 8.47
CA LYS A 15 -6.13 -5.77 8.70
C LYS A 15 -6.27 -6.98 7.77
N ARG A 16 -7.50 -7.44 7.51
CA ARG A 16 -7.74 -8.54 6.53
C ARG A 16 -7.27 -8.16 5.12
N GLN A 17 -7.44 -6.90 4.73
CA GLN A 17 -7.03 -6.44 3.41
C GLN A 17 -5.51 -6.31 3.29
N GLU A 18 -4.82 -5.88 4.35
CA GLU A 18 -3.35 -5.95 4.43
C GLU A 18 -2.84 -7.40 4.22
N TYR A 19 -3.49 -8.39 4.86
CA TYR A 19 -3.12 -9.80 4.70
C TYR A 19 -3.27 -10.34 3.28
N VAL A 20 -4.22 -9.82 2.48
CA VAL A 20 -4.35 -10.21 1.05
C VAL A 20 -3.10 -9.79 0.26
N VAL A 21 -2.61 -8.57 0.51
CA VAL A 21 -1.42 -8.05 -0.15
C VAL A 21 -0.16 -8.77 0.34
N ILE A 22 -0.03 -9.03 1.64
CA ILE A 22 1.07 -9.81 2.21
C ILE A 22 1.10 -11.23 1.62
N ALA A 23 -0.06 -11.89 1.50
CA ALA A 23 -0.14 -13.21 0.89
C ALA A 23 0.32 -13.20 -0.58
N GLU A 24 0.01 -12.13 -1.32
CA GLU A 24 0.48 -11.96 -2.70
C GLU A 24 2.01 -11.73 -2.77
N LEU A 25 2.58 -10.94 -1.86
CA LEU A 25 4.04 -10.78 -1.75
C LEU A 25 4.72 -12.13 -1.47
N LEU A 26 4.22 -12.90 -0.50
CA LEU A 26 4.74 -14.23 -0.19
C LEU A 26 4.61 -15.20 -1.37
N ARG A 27 3.47 -15.17 -2.08
CA ARG A 27 3.24 -15.98 -3.28
C ARG A 27 4.24 -15.68 -4.39
N ARG A 28 4.71 -14.43 -4.47
CA ARG A 28 5.75 -13.98 -5.42
C ARG A 28 7.17 -14.25 -4.93
N GLY A 29 7.35 -14.84 -3.74
CA GLY A 29 8.65 -15.24 -3.21
C GLY A 29 9.40 -14.15 -2.45
N PHE A 30 8.75 -13.06 -2.06
CA PHE A 30 9.38 -12.05 -1.21
C PHE A 30 9.56 -12.56 0.24
N ASP A 31 10.66 -12.16 0.87
CA ASP A 31 10.96 -12.39 2.29
C ASP A 31 10.32 -11.27 3.13
N VAL A 32 9.18 -11.56 3.77
CA VAL A 32 8.29 -10.55 4.39
C VAL A 32 8.24 -10.72 5.91
N TYR A 33 8.55 -9.64 6.63
CA TYR A 33 8.43 -9.53 8.08
C TYR A 33 7.22 -8.64 8.42
N GLN A 34 6.33 -9.08 9.30
CA GLN A 34 5.19 -8.26 9.74
C GLN A 34 5.52 -7.47 11.00
N THR A 35 4.94 -6.28 11.12
CA THR A 35 5.00 -5.48 12.35
C THR A 35 3.95 -5.96 13.35
N LEU A 36 4.33 -6.00 14.64
CA LEU A 36 3.39 -6.33 15.72
C LEU A 36 2.51 -5.14 16.10
N VAL A 37 3.05 -3.94 15.97
CA VAL A 37 2.38 -2.66 16.24
C VAL A 37 2.60 -1.75 15.04
N ASP A 38 1.53 -1.13 14.54
CA ASP A 38 1.55 -0.17 13.44
C ASP A 38 1.36 1.26 13.97
N ASP A 39 2.40 1.80 14.60
CA ASP A 39 2.47 3.21 15.03
C ASP A 39 3.35 4.06 14.11
N GLN A 40 4.11 3.42 13.21
CA GLN A 40 5.01 4.06 12.25
C GLN A 40 4.43 4.13 10.83
N GLY A 41 3.23 3.57 10.58
CA GLY A 41 2.68 3.48 9.24
C GLY A 41 3.44 2.46 8.39
N ILE A 42 3.76 1.32 8.98
CA ILE A 42 4.50 0.21 8.36
C ILE A 42 3.73 -1.07 8.67
N ASP A 43 3.14 -1.66 7.63
CA ASP A 43 2.37 -2.91 7.76
C ASP A 43 3.28 -4.14 7.68
N CYS A 44 4.33 -4.06 6.87
CA CYS A 44 5.37 -5.08 6.78
C CYS A 44 6.70 -4.51 6.26
N ILE A 45 7.76 -5.30 6.39
CA ILE A 45 9.09 -5.04 5.85
C ILE A 45 9.42 -6.15 4.87
N ILE A 46 9.93 -5.79 3.69
CA ILE A 46 10.52 -6.75 2.76
C ILE A 46 12.03 -6.74 2.96
N ARG A 47 12.59 -7.90 3.31
CA ARG A 47 14.04 -8.11 3.34
C ARG A 47 14.48 -8.52 1.94
N GLN A 48 15.46 -7.82 1.40
CA GLN A 48 15.94 -8.07 0.04
C GLN A 48 17.46 -8.00 0.00
N GLU A 49 18.09 -9.03 -0.56
CA GLU A 49 19.51 -9.02 -0.86
C GLU A 49 19.72 -8.67 -2.33
N ARG A 50 20.54 -7.67 -2.61
CA ARG A 50 20.80 -7.20 -3.96
C ARG A 50 22.26 -6.79 -4.12
N GLY A 51 22.94 -7.40 -5.09
CA GLY A 51 24.37 -7.12 -5.34
C GLY A 51 25.29 -7.47 -4.15
N GLY A 52 24.88 -8.40 -3.29
CA GLY A 52 25.58 -8.73 -2.05
C GLY A 52 25.31 -7.77 -0.89
N GLU A 53 24.47 -6.76 -1.09
CA GLU A 53 24.04 -5.84 -0.03
C GLU A 53 22.63 -6.20 0.45
N LEU A 54 22.47 -6.20 1.78
CA LEU A 54 21.18 -6.42 2.39
C LEU A 54 20.42 -5.10 2.55
N ARG A 55 19.17 -5.07 2.11
CA ARG A 55 18.27 -3.92 2.21
C ARG A 55 16.94 -4.34 2.83
N TYR A 56 16.31 -3.38 3.51
CA TYR A 56 15.00 -3.54 4.14
C TYR A 56 14.09 -2.45 3.61
N LEU A 57 12.94 -2.86 3.08
CA LEU A 57 11.97 -1.96 2.47
C LEU A 57 10.76 -1.89 3.38
N ASP A 58 10.49 -0.70 3.90
CA ASP A 58 9.30 -0.43 4.70
C ASP A 58 8.09 -0.36 3.76
N ILE A 59 7.03 -1.09 4.06
CA ILE A 59 5.83 -1.16 3.23
C ILE A 59 4.61 -0.71 4.04
N GLN A 60 3.92 0.31 3.55
CA GLN A 60 2.53 0.59 3.94
C GLN A 60 1.58 0.09 2.87
N ILE A 61 0.55 -0.62 3.29
CA ILE A 61 -0.50 -1.17 2.46
C ILE A 61 -1.78 -0.33 2.66
N LYS A 62 -2.43 0.01 1.55
CA LYS A 62 -3.79 0.54 1.54
C LYS A 62 -4.60 -0.24 0.52
N ALA A 63 -5.64 -0.90 0.99
CA ALA A 63 -6.41 -1.79 0.16
C ALA A 63 -7.91 -1.45 0.19
N ARG A 64 -8.60 -1.80 -0.90
CA ARG A 64 -10.02 -1.54 -1.13
C ARG A 64 -10.68 -2.83 -1.58
N SER A 65 -11.83 -3.15 -0.97
CA SER A 65 -12.53 -4.39 -1.31
C SER A 65 -13.35 -4.29 -2.58
N LYS A 66 -13.75 -5.46 -3.08
CA LYS A 66 -14.61 -5.64 -4.25
C LYS A 66 -15.99 -4.99 -4.12
N GLU A 67 -16.48 -4.75 -2.90
CA GLU A 67 -17.79 -4.14 -2.66
C GLU A 67 -17.77 -2.59 -2.76
N CYS A 68 -16.64 -1.98 -3.12
CA CYS A 68 -16.59 -0.53 -3.31
C CYS A 68 -17.38 -0.07 -4.54
N SER A 69 -17.76 1.21 -4.57
CA SER A 69 -18.43 1.78 -5.74
C SER A 69 -17.46 1.84 -6.91
N SER A 70 -17.94 1.62 -8.14
CA SER A 70 -17.11 1.72 -9.36
C SER A 70 -16.42 3.09 -9.53
N LYS A 71 -16.93 4.14 -8.87
CA LYS A 71 -16.35 5.49 -8.89
C LYS A 71 -15.14 5.63 -7.95
N ASP A 72 -15.00 4.73 -6.98
CA ASP A 72 -13.99 4.78 -5.93
C ASP A 72 -12.96 3.66 -6.01
N VAL A 73 -12.92 2.90 -7.10
CA VAL A 73 -12.01 1.74 -7.30
C VAL A 73 -10.53 2.06 -7.13
N GLY A 74 -10.13 3.30 -7.41
CA GLY A 74 -8.76 3.80 -7.25
C GLY A 74 -8.61 4.88 -6.17
N ARG A 75 -9.63 5.06 -5.30
CA ARG A 75 -9.60 6.09 -4.25
C ARG A 75 -9.33 5.43 -2.90
N PHE A 76 -8.28 5.88 -2.23
CA PHE A 76 -7.87 5.35 -0.93
C PHE A 76 -8.14 6.37 0.19
N ALA A 77 -8.16 5.90 1.44
CA ALA A 77 -8.32 6.79 2.60
C ALA A 77 -7.14 7.77 2.67
N ALA A 78 -7.41 8.98 3.14
CA ALA A 78 -6.36 9.97 3.37
C ALA A 78 -5.35 9.44 4.39
N MET A 79 -4.09 9.82 4.21
CA MET A 79 -2.97 9.33 5.01
C MET A 79 -1.93 10.41 5.19
N ASN A 80 -1.22 10.36 6.31
CA ASN A 80 -0.06 11.19 6.56
C ASN A 80 1.18 10.41 6.11
N ILE A 81 1.95 10.98 5.20
CA ILE A 81 3.24 10.44 4.80
C ILE A 81 4.28 11.12 5.69
N ILE A 82 4.69 10.42 6.74
CA ILE A 82 5.70 10.91 7.68
C ILE A 82 7.06 10.42 7.19
N ASP A 83 8.04 11.32 7.13
CA ASP A 83 9.44 10.98 6.80
C ASP A 83 9.59 10.16 5.50
N PRO A 84 9.25 10.74 4.32
CA PRO A 84 9.45 10.09 3.04
C PRO A 84 10.95 9.79 2.82
N ARG A 85 11.27 8.56 2.39
CA ARG A 85 12.64 8.06 2.26
C ARG A 85 12.75 6.97 1.18
N PRO A 86 13.94 6.72 0.60
CA PRO A 86 14.12 5.81 -0.54
C PRO A 86 13.65 4.36 -0.32
N ASN A 87 13.70 3.86 0.92
CA ASN A 87 13.31 2.48 1.25
C ASN A 87 11.88 2.35 1.75
N TYR A 88 11.07 3.40 1.69
CA TYR A 88 9.68 3.38 2.16
C TYR A 88 8.72 3.44 0.97
N PHE A 89 7.85 2.45 0.85
CA PHE A 89 6.94 2.26 -0.28
C PHE A 89 5.49 2.10 0.18
N PHE A 90 4.57 2.52 -0.68
CA PHE A 90 3.15 2.32 -0.52
C PHE A 90 2.64 1.31 -1.55
N ILE A 91 1.93 0.28 -1.10
CA ILE A 91 1.19 -0.64 -1.96
C ILE A 91 -0.30 -0.31 -1.85
N PHE A 92 -0.86 0.20 -2.93
CA PHE A 92 -2.29 0.37 -3.10
C PHE A 92 -2.87 -0.86 -3.80
N TYR A 93 -3.92 -1.45 -3.25
CA TYR A 93 -4.58 -2.61 -3.85
C TYR A 93 -6.09 -2.39 -4.00
N SER A 94 -6.61 -2.67 -5.19
CA SER A 94 -8.04 -2.71 -5.48
C SER A 94 -8.45 -4.12 -5.83
N GLU A 95 -9.20 -4.76 -4.94
CA GLU A 95 -9.72 -6.12 -5.14
C GLU A 95 -10.70 -6.18 -6.31
N GLN A 96 -11.51 -5.13 -6.50
CA GLN A 96 -12.52 -5.08 -7.57
C GLN A 96 -11.90 -5.18 -8.98
N THR A 97 -10.77 -4.50 -9.20
CA THR A 97 -10.06 -4.52 -10.49
C THR A 97 -8.84 -5.44 -10.48
N ASN A 98 -8.61 -6.14 -9.35
CA ASN A 98 -7.40 -6.90 -9.08
C ASN A 98 -6.11 -6.16 -9.47
N THR A 99 -6.02 -4.88 -9.08
CA THR A 99 -4.94 -3.99 -9.50
C THR A 99 -4.12 -3.55 -8.31
N TYR A 100 -2.80 -3.55 -8.50
CA TYR A 100 -1.84 -3.08 -7.52
C TYR A 100 -1.08 -1.88 -8.08
N TRP A 101 -0.87 -0.87 -7.24
CA TRP A 101 0.03 0.24 -7.51
C TRP A 101 1.08 0.27 -6.41
N VAL A 102 2.34 0.33 -6.81
CA VAL A 102 3.43 0.52 -5.85
C VAL A 102 4.06 1.87 -6.11
N VAL A 103 4.18 2.67 -5.05
CA VAL A 103 4.64 4.04 -5.15
C VAL A 103 5.71 4.29 -4.08
N PRO A 104 6.92 4.74 -4.46
CA PRO A 104 7.90 5.23 -3.50
C PRO A 104 7.33 6.38 -2.66
N SER A 105 7.64 6.42 -1.36
CA SER A 105 7.11 7.45 -0.46
C SER A 105 7.47 8.87 -0.91
N GLU A 106 8.70 9.08 -1.42
CA GLU A 106 9.18 10.37 -1.93
C GLU A 106 8.37 10.85 -3.15
N ASP A 107 7.92 9.93 -4.00
CA ASP A 107 7.08 10.25 -5.15
C ASP A 107 5.63 10.44 -4.74
N LEU A 108 5.15 9.66 -3.77
CA LEU A 108 3.80 9.82 -3.25
C LEU A 108 3.60 11.22 -2.66
N VAL A 109 4.58 11.81 -1.98
CA VAL A 109 4.47 13.20 -1.47
C VAL A 109 4.33 14.23 -2.60
N LYS A 110 5.01 14.03 -3.74
CA LYS A 110 4.90 14.90 -4.92
C LYS A 110 3.53 14.75 -5.58
N LEU A 111 3.02 13.52 -5.68
CA LEU A 111 1.73 13.18 -6.28
C LEU A 111 0.54 13.56 -5.39
N ALA A 112 0.69 13.42 -4.07
CA ALA A 112 -0.36 13.59 -3.08
C ALA A 112 -0.56 15.05 -2.63
N TYR A 113 -0.13 16.03 -3.43
CA TYR A 113 -0.26 17.45 -3.11
C TYR A 113 -1.71 17.78 -2.68
N ARG A 114 -1.82 18.24 -1.41
CA ARG A 114 -3.05 18.47 -0.63
C ARG A 114 -4.31 18.58 -1.49
N ASN A 115 -5.17 17.57 -1.40
CA ASN A 115 -6.58 17.66 -1.79
C ASN A 115 -7.27 18.80 -1.00
N LYS A 116 -7.08 20.05 -1.43
CA LYS A 116 -8.03 21.15 -1.15
C LYS A 116 -9.16 21.13 -2.17
N THR A 117 -8.92 20.57 -3.35
CA THR A 117 -9.90 20.49 -4.44
C THR A 117 -9.62 19.23 -5.26
N GLY A 118 -10.37 18.16 -4.99
CA GLY A 118 -10.15 16.86 -5.63
C GLY A 118 -10.27 16.93 -7.15
N LYS A 119 -9.20 16.59 -7.86
CA LYS A 119 -9.17 16.02 -9.22
C LYS A 119 -7.73 15.87 -9.69
N LYS A 120 -7.21 14.64 -9.72
CA LYS A 120 -6.23 14.18 -10.72
C LYS A 120 -6.12 12.66 -10.71
N ARG A 121 -5.80 12.11 -11.89
CA ARG A 121 -5.63 10.69 -12.21
C ARG A 121 -4.16 10.34 -11.94
N VAL A 122 -3.92 9.22 -11.25
CA VAL A 122 -2.57 8.74 -10.93
C VAL A 122 -2.09 7.86 -12.08
N ASP A 123 -0.87 8.11 -12.59
CA ASP A 123 -0.21 7.23 -13.54
C ASP A 123 0.23 5.94 -12.85
N THR A 124 -0.08 4.83 -13.51
CA THR A 124 0.02 3.46 -13.00
C THR A 124 1.44 2.92 -13.11
N ALA A 125 2.09 2.64 -11.99
CA ALA A 125 3.18 1.67 -11.91
C ALA A 125 2.61 0.33 -11.41
N SER A 126 2.70 -0.73 -12.22
CA SER A 126 2.30 -2.08 -11.83
C SER A 126 3.36 -2.72 -10.91
N ILE A 127 3.04 -3.83 -10.24
CA ILE A 127 4.06 -4.59 -9.48
C ILE A 127 5.26 -4.97 -10.37
N SER A 128 5.09 -5.14 -11.67
CA SER A 128 6.23 -5.36 -12.59
C SER A 128 7.16 -4.14 -12.67
N ALA A 129 6.62 -2.91 -12.61
CA ALA A 129 7.43 -1.70 -12.56
C ALA A 129 8.15 -1.52 -11.22
N MET A 130 7.56 -1.98 -10.12
CA MET A 130 8.27 -2.12 -8.83
C MET A 130 9.42 -3.13 -8.94
N LEU A 131 9.22 -4.27 -9.60
CA LEU A 131 10.29 -5.24 -9.84
C LEU A 131 11.40 -4.65 -10.72
N GLU A 132 11.07 -3.85 -11.74
CA GLU A 132 12.06 -3.14 -12.56
C GLU A 132 12.81 -2.06 -11.77
N GLN A 133 12.11 -1.27 -10.94
CA GLN A 133 12.74 -0.28 -10.05
C GLN A 133 13.54 -0.92 -8.91
N MET A 134 13.15 -2.10 -8.43
CA MET A 134 13.92 -2.88 -7.45
C MET A 134 15.09 -3.64 -8.10
N ALA A 135 15.06 -3.84 -9.42
CA ALA A 135 16.13 -4.46 -10.19
C ALA A 135 17.22 -3.48 -10.65
N GLN A 136 16.97 -2.15 -10.63
CA GLN A 136 17.90 -1.05 -10.96
C GLN A 136 18.60 -0.45 -9.75
#